data_AF-A0A7V4HI39-F1
#
_entry.id   AF-A0A7V4HI39-F1
#
_cell.length_a   1.000
_cell.length_b   1.000
_cell.length_c   1.000
_cell.angle_alpha   90.00
_cell.angle_beta   90.00
_cell.angle_gamma   90.00
#
_symmetry.space_group_name_H-M   'P 1'
#
loop_
_entity.id
_entity.type
_entity.pdbx_description
1 polymer ?
#
loop_
_entity_poly.entity_id
_entity_poly.type
_entity_poly.pdbx_seq_one_letter_code
_entity_poly.pdbx_strand_id
1 'polypeptide(L)'
;DACHFARKPYSHAGILRFEGQTMTVIPRQTACYRCVFQAPPPPGAIPSCSQAGVLGVLAGIIGTIQATEAIKYLLGIGELLTNRLLSFDALRMTFREVRFKPNPACPLGGSNPTITSLRDEQAPESCICAGGRCDSDAPK
;
A
#
# COMPACT_ATOMS: atom_id res chain seq x y z
N ASP A 1 9.72 -0.75 -3.09
CA ASP A 1 11.15 -1.10 -3.18
C ASP A 1 12.08 -0.03 -2.63
N ALA A 2 11.92 1.25 -3.00
CA ALA A 2 12.76 2.35 -2.49
C ALA A 2 12.92 2.37 -0.97
N CYS A 3 11.82 2.24 -0.23
CA CYS A 3 11.84 2.17 1.23
C CYS A 3 12.69 0.99 1.77
N HIS A 4 12.72 -0.15 1.08
CA HIS A 4 13.54 -1.29 1.48
C HIS A 4 15.04 -0.97 1.36
N PHE A 5 15.47 -0.46 0.20
CA PHE A 5 16.87 -0.11 -0.05
C PHE A 5 17.34 1.04 0.84
N ALA A 6 16.49 2.05 1.05
CA ALA A 6 16.79 3.19 1.92
C ALA A 6 16.63 2.89 3.42
N ARG A 7 16.16 1.68 3.78
CA ARG A 7 15.83 1.27 5.16
C ARG A 7 14.88 2.26 5.85
N LYS A 8 13.87 2.74 5.12
CA LYS A 8 12.85 3.66 5.62
C LYS A 8 11.55 2.91 5.93
N PRO A 9 11.09 2.90 7.18
CA PRO A 9 9.76 2.42 7.54
C PRO A 9 8.68 3.20 6.81
N TYR A 10 7.57 2.53 6.49
CA TYR A 10 6.43 3.16 5.84
C TYR A 10 5.12 2.47 6.22
N SER A 11 4.03 3.23 6.19
CA SER A 11 2.67 2.70 6.26
C SER A 11 2.05 2.73 4.87
N HIS A 12 1.65 1.58 4.35
CA HIS A 12 1.07 1.43 3.03
C HIS A 12 -0.44 1.25 3.14
N ALA A 13 -1.18 1.77 2.16
CA ALA A 13 -2.61 1.62 2.09
C ALA A 13 -3.14 1.66 0.67
N GLY A 14 -4.36 1.15 0.51
CA GLY A 14 -5.15 1.24 -0.70
C GLY A 14 -6.64 1.28 -0.38
N ILE A 15 -7.41 1.92 -1.24
CA ILE A 15 -8.88 1.98 -1.14
C ILE A 15 -9.49 1.67 -2.51
N LEU A 16 -10.61 0.95 -2.52
CA LEU A 16 -11.37 0.64 -3.72
C LEU A 16 -12.85 0.47 -3.35
N ARG A 17 -13.74 1.16 -4.08
CA ARG A 17 -15.18 1.18 -3.77
C ARG A 17 -15.49 1.59 -2.33
N PHE A 18 -15.86 0.62 -1.50
CA PHE A 18 -16.25 0.78 -0.10
C PHE A 18 -15.25 0.11 0.87
N GLU A 19 -14.13 -0.36 0.35
CA GLU A 19 -13.11 -1.07 1.13
C GLU A 19 -11.82 -0.26 1.23
N GLY A 20 -11.19 -0.33 2.40
CA GLY A 20 -9.86 0.23 2.63
C GLY A 20 -8.96 -0.78 3.31
N GLN A 21 -7.67 -0.73 3.01
CA GLN A 21 -6.68 -1.64 3.57
C GLN A 21 -5.41 -0.89 3.94
N THR A 22 -4.77 -1.29 5.05
CA THR A 22 -3.47 -0.73 5.45
C THR A 22 -2.60 -1.71 6.23
N MET A 23 -1.28 -1.54 6.10
CA MET A 23 -0.25 -2.27 6.84
C MET A 23 0.96 -1.37 7.09
N THR A 24 1.74 -1.68 8.13
CA THR A 24 3.00 -0.98 8.43
C THR A 24 4.18 -1.90 8.16
N VAL A 25 5.21 -1.38 7.51
CA VAL A 25 6.40 -2.14 7.12
C VAL A 25 7.64 -1.50 7.70
N ILE A 26 8.41 -2.31 8.43
CA ILE A 26 9.75 -1.98 8.88
C ILE A 26 10.73 -2.82 8.05
N PRO A 27 11.46 -2.19 7.09
CA PRO A 27 12.37 -2.90 6.20
C PRO A 27 13.34 -3.83 6.95
N ARG A 28 13.53 -5.04 6.39
CA ARG A 28 14.43 -6.09 6.92
C ARG A 28 14.05 -6.66 8.29
N GLN A 29 12.95 -6.21 8.89
CA GLN A 29 12.45 -6.73 10.17
C GLN A 29 11.08 -7.39 10.02
N THR A 30 10.22 -6.84 9.15
CA THR A 30 8.84 -7.31 8.96
C THR A 30 8.60 -7.75 7.52
N ALA A 31 7.48 -8.41 7.28
CA ALA A 31 7.01 -8.70 5.94
C ALA A 31 6.80 -7.38 5.17
N CYS A 32 7.26 -7.34 3.92
CA CYS A 32 7.08 -6.18 3.04
C CYS A 32 5.87 -6.40 2.12
N TYR A 33 5.50 -5.36 1.37
CA TYR A 33 4.43 -5.43 0.38
C TYR A 33 4.60 -6.62 -0.60
N ARG A 34 5.82 -6.84 -1.11
CA ARG A 34 6.14 -7.95 -2.02
C ARG A 34 6.10 -9.33 -1.38
N CYS A 35 6.05 -9.46 -0.05
CA CYS A 35 5.79 -10.75 0.59
C CYS A 35 4.35 -11.21 0.35
N VAL A 36 3.41 -10.27 0.27
CA VAL A 36 1.97 -10.54 0.10
C VAL A 36 1.58 -10.46 -1.36
N PHE A 37 2.04 -9.44 -2.08
CA PHE A 37 1.70 -9.16 -3.47
C PHE A 37 2.95 -9.34 -4.34
N GLN A 38 3.14 -10.55 -4.87
CA GLN A 38 4.40 -10.93 -5.54
C GLN A 38 4.49 -10.40 -6.98
N ALA A 39 3.38 -10.43 -7.71
CA ALA A 39 3.29 -9.95 -9.09
C ALA A 39 2.09 -9.00 -9.21
N PRO A 40 2.17 -7.97 -10.08
CA PRO A 40 1.01 -7.17 -10.41
C PRO A 40 -0.10 -8.08 -10.97
N PRO A 41 -1.38 -7.77 -10.66
CA PRO A 41 -2.49 -8.48 -11.24
C PRO A 41 -2.48 -8.34 -12.78
N PRO A 42 -3.01 -9.31 -13.54
CA PRO A 42 -3.11 -9.21 -14.98
C PRO A 42 -3.83 -7.91 -15.42
N PRO A 43 -3.47 -7.31 -16.57
CA PRO A 43 -4.17 -6.15 -17.09
C PRO A 43 -5.68 -6.41 -17.19
N GLY A 44 -6.49 -5.48 -16.67
CA GLY A 44 -7.96 -5.59 -16.66
C GLY A 44 -8.55 -6.49 -15.57
N ALA A 45 -7.74 -7.16 -14.74
CA ALA A 45 -8.25 -7.99 -13.64
C ALA A 45 -8.86 -7.18 -12.49
N ILE A 46 -8.49 -5.89 -12.37
CA ILE A 46 -9.03 -4.99 -11.37
C ILE A 46 -9.49 -3.71 -12.09
N PRO A 47 -10.77 -3.30 -11.94
CA PRO A 47 -11.23 -2.04 -12.50
C PRO A 47 -10.45 -0.88 -11.89
N SER A 48 -10.12 0.13 -12.69
CA SER A 48 -9.47 1.33 -12.18
C SER A 48 -10.35 2.05 -11.15
N CYS A 49 -9.77 2.92 -10.32
CA CYS A 49 -10.54 3.79 -9.42
C CYS A 49 -11.57 4.63 -10.19
N SER A 50 -11.25 5.05 -11.42
CA SER A 50 -12.15 5.78 -12.31
C SER A 50 -13.30 4.94 -12.86
N GLN A 51 -13.12 3.63 -12.99
CA GLN A 51 -14.15 2.68 -13.45
C GLN A 51 -15.00 2.13 -12.30
N ALA A 52 -14.39 1.89 -11.14
CA ALA A 52 -15.04 1.27 -9.99
C ALA A 52 -15.73 2.27 -9.05
N GLY A 53 -15.25 3.52 -9.02
CA GLY A 53 -15.60 4.52 -8.01
C GLY A 53 -14.90 4.25 -6.67
N VAL A 54 -14.68 5.33 -5.91
CA VAL A 54 -14.12 5.28 -4.55
C VAL A 54 -14.92 6.23 -3.67
N LEU A 55 -15.36 5.73 -2.51
CA LEU A 55 -15.99 6.57 -1.51
C LEU A 55 -14.91 7.46 -0.85
N GLY A 56 -14.91 8.76 -1.18
CA GLY A 56 -13.83 9.69 -0.79
C GLY A 56 -13.51 9.74 0.71
N VAL A 57 -14.51 9.52 1.58
CA VAL A 57 -14.28 9.48 3.04
C VAL A 57 -13.37 8.35 3.49
N LEU A 58 -13.22 7.28 2.70
CA LEU A 58 -12.26 6.20 2.98
C LEU A 58 -10.82 6.69 2.97
N ALA A 59 -10.47 7.64 2.10
CA ALA A 59 -9.13 8.21 2.09
C ALA A 59 -8.83 8.90 3.43
N GLY A 60 -9.81 9.60 4.02
CA GLY A 60 -9.69 10.20 5.33
C GLY A 60 -9.55 9.18 6.46
N ILE A 61 -10.40 8.15 6.47
CA ILE A 61 -10.37 7.09 7.49
C ILE A 61 -9.03 6.34 7.46
N ILE A 62 -8.66 5.82 6.29
CA ILE A 62 -7.44 5.02 6.13
C ILE A 62 -6.19 5.89 6.30
N GLY A 63 -6.18 7.12 5.79
CA GLY A 63 -5.08 8.06 5.99
C GLY A 63 -4.86 8.41 7.46
N THR A 64 -5.93 8.55 8.25
CA THR A 64 -5.84 8.77 9.70
C THR A 64 -5.22 7.57 10.41
N ILE A 65 -5.55 6.35 9.98
CA ILE A 65 -4.91 5.13 10.50
C ILE A 65 -3.41 5.11 10.14
N GLN A 66 -3.04 5.42 8.90
CA GLN A 66 -1.62 5.52 8.49
C GLN A 66 -0.85 6.56 9.30
N ALA A 67 -1.44 7.73 9.56
CA ALA A 67 -0.84 8.77 10.39
C ALA A 67 -0.66 8.28 11.84
N THR A 68 -1.63 7.57 12.38
CA THR A 68 -1.55 6.96 13.72
C THR A 68 -0.42 5.94 13.80
N GLU A 69 -0.25 5.11 12.77
CA GLU A 69 0.86 4.16 12.67
C GLU A 69 2.22 4.86 12.65
N ALA A 70 2.34 5.97 11.91
CA ALA A 70 3.57 6.77 11.87
C ALA A 70 3.89 7.38 13.25
N ILE A 71 2.89 7.95 13.94
CA ILE A 71 3.06 8.51 15.29
C ILE A 71 3.50 7.43 16.28
N LYS A 72 2.82 6.27 16.28
CA LYS A 72 3.20 5.13 17.14
C LYS A 72 4.63 4.68 16.88
N TYR A 73 5.04 4.60 15.61
CA TYR A 73 6.40 4.22 15.24
C TYR A 73 7.43 5.23 15.77
N LEU A 74 7.18 6.53 15.59
CA LEU A 74 8.10 7.60 16.03
C LEU A 74 8.24 7.68 17.54
N LEU A 75 7.15 7.44 18.27
CA LEU A 75 7.13 7.49 19.74
C LEU A 75 7.54 6.17 20.39
N GLY A 76 7.63 5.07 19.62
CA GLY A 76 7.94 3.75 20.16
C GLY A 76 6.85 3.20 21.09
N ILE A 77 5.58 3.51 20.82
CA ILE A 77 4.43 3.15 21.67
C ILE A 77 3.42 2.26 20.96
N GLY A 78 2.69 1.47 21.74
CA GLY A 78 1.63 0.60 21.26
C GLY A 78 2.12 -0.50 20.32
N GLU A 79 1.21 -1.06 19.52
CA GLU A 79 1.52 -2.12 18.57
C GLU A 79 1.25 -1.65 17.14
N LEU A 80 2.24 -1.77 16.27
CA LEU A 80 2.11 -1.45 14.85
C LEU A 80 1.38 -2.54 14.08
N LEU A 81 0.78 -2.18 12.96
CA LEU A 81 0.20 -3.07 11.95
C LEU A 81 1.28 -3.79 11.12
N THR A 82 2.40 -4.14 11.73
CA THR A 82 3.44 -4.97 11.12
C THR A 82 2.99 -6.41 11.04
N ASN A 83 3.23 -7.08 9.90
CA ASN A 83 2.80 -8.47 9.65
C ASN A 83 1.27 -8.68 9.75
N ARG A 84 0.52 -7.58 9.60
CA ARG A 84 -0.94 -7.53 9.70
C ARG A 84 -1.49 -6.62 8.59
N LEU A 85 -2.52 -7.09 7.90
CA LEU A 85 -3.28 -6.30 6.94
C LEU A 85 -4.60 -5.97 7.63
N LEU A 86 -4.78 -4.71 8.00
CA LEU A 86 -6.06 -4.21 8.47
C LEU A 86 -6.92 -3.92 7.26
N SER A 87 -8.11 -4.52 7.20
CA SER A 87 -9.13 -4.26 6.19
C SER A 87 -10.35 -3.62 6.85
N PHE A 88 -10.89 -2.60 6.21
CA PHE A 88 -12.08 -1.87 6.62
C PHE A 88 -13.15 -2.00 5.54
N ASP A 89 -14.33 -2.49 5.91
CA ASP A 89 -15.54 -2.54 5.09
C ASP A 89 -16.48 -1.41 5.56
N ALA A 90 -16.65 -0.36 4.73
CA ALA A 90 -17.47 0.79 5.08
C ALA A 90 -18.98 0.53 4.99
N LEU A 91 -19.43 -0.49 4.26
CA LEU A 91 -20.86 -0.82 4.20
C LEU A 91 -21.31 -1.50 5.49
N ARG A 92 -20.44 -2.35 6.05
CA ARG A 92 -20.71 -3.05 7.32
C ARG A 92 -20.14 -2.33 8.54
N MET A 93 -19.31 -1.32 8.34
CA MET A 93 -18.54 -0.63 9.39
C MET A 93 -17.72 -1.61 10.24
N THR A 94 -17.04 -2.55 9.58
CA THR A 94 -16.26 -3.60 10.27
C THR A 94 -14.79 -3.52 9.93
N PHE A 95 -13.95 -3.85 10.92
CA PHE A 95 -12.52 -4.03 10.77
C PHE A 95 -12.16 -5.51 10.86
N ARG A 96 -11.31 -5.97 9.95
CA ARG A 96 -10.77 -7.33 9.94
C ARG A 96 -9.26 -7.29 9.80
N GLU A 97 -8.55 -7.97 10.69
CA GLU A 97 -7.11 -8.17 10.57
C GLU A 97 -6.80 -9.52 9.92
N VAL A 98 -5.91 -9.51 8.93
CA VAL A 98 -5.31 -10.72 8.36
C VAL A 98 -3.83 -10.73 8.72
N ARG A 99 -3.39 -11.77 9.45
CA ARG A 99 -1.99 -11.94 9.85
C ARG A 99 -1.23 -12.74 8.79
N PHE A 100 0.01 -12.37 8.54
CA PHE A 100 0.90 -13.06 7.61
C PHE A 100 2.34 -13.03 8.12
N LYS A 101 3.21 -13.88 7.56
CA LYS A 101 4.62 -13.95 7.93
C LYS A 101 5.50 -13.44 6.79
N PRO A 102 6.72 -12.98 7.06
CA PRO A 102 7.71 -12.73 6.02
C PRO A 102 7.87 -13.97 5.13
N ASN A 103 7.84 -13.78 3.82
CA ASN A 103 8.00 -14.86 2.86
C ASN A 103 9.52 -15.10 2.61
N PRO A 104 10.07 -16.30 2.89
CA PRO A 104 11.47 -16.61 2.61
C PRO A 104 11.84 -16.50 1.12
N ALA A 105 10.87 -16.71 0.23
CA ALA A 105 11.03 -16.56 -1.22
C ALA A 105 10.66 -15.14 -1.71
N CYS A 106 10.60 -14.14 -0.84
CA CYS A 106 10.30 -12.78 -1.25
C CYS A 106 11.36 -12.27 -2.24
N PRO A 107 10.96 -11.76 -3.43
CA PRO A 107 11.93 -11.32 -4.44
C PRO A 107 12.76 -10.10 -4.02
N LEU A 108 12.39 -9.41 -2.93
CA LEU A 108 13.09 -8.22 -2.43
C LEU A 108 13.96 -8.51 -1.20
N GLY A 109 13.46 -9.29 -0.25
CA GLY A 109 14.13 -9.52 1.05
C GLY A 109 14.23 -10.97 1.49
N GLY A 110 13.97 -11.91 0.57
CA GLY A 110 14.08 -13.35 0.81
C GLY A 110 15.53 -13.87 0.74
N SER A 111 15.68 -15.19 0.78
CA SER A 111 16.99 -15.86 0.75
C SER A 111 17.73 -15.71 -0.59
N ASN A 112 16.98 -15.55 -1.69
CA ASN A 112 17.53 -15.34 -3.03
C ASN A 112 16.79 -14.17 -3.71
N PRO A 113 17.14 -12.91 -3.42
CA PRO A 113 16.41 -11.74 -3.92
C PRO A 113 16.66 -11.51 -5.42
N THR A 114 15.60 -11.50 -6.21
CA THR A 114 15.63 -11.17 -7.64
C THR A 114 15.68 -9.66 -7.89
N ILE A 115 15.17 -8.84 -6.96
CA ILE A 115 15.10 -7.38 -7.07
C ILE A 115 16.27 -6.78 -6.29
N THR A 116 17.30 -6.36 -7.00
CA THR A 116 18.57 -5.87 -6.43
C THR A 116 18.80 -4.38 -6.60
N SER A 117 18.07 -3.73 -7.52
CA SER A 117 18.15 -2.31 -7.78
C SER A 117 16.76 -1.69 -7.96
N LEU A 118 16.69 -0.37 -7.83
CA LEU A 118 15.50 0.37 -8.22
C LEU A 118 15.41 0.41 -9.74
N ARG A 119 14.20 0.13 -10.22
CA ARG A 119 13.82 0.31 -11.62
C ARG A 119 12.60 1.22 -11.62
N ASP A 120 12.61 2.20 -12.50
CA ASP A 120 11.44 3.02 -12.74
C ASP A 120 10.49 2.20 -13.61
N GLU A 121 9.42 1.66 -13.02
CA GLU A 121 8.29 1.16 -13.80
C GLU A 121 7.51 2.37 -14.28
N GLN A 122 7.35 2.54 -15.61
CA GLN A 122 6.38 3.48 -16.16
C GLN A 122 4.99 3.09 -15.63
N ALA A 123 4.53 3.80 -14.59
CA ALA A 123 3.16 3.66 -14.14
C ALA A 123 2.23 4.13 -15.28
N PRO A 124 1.18 3.38 -15.64
CA PRO A 124 0.12 3.94 -16.47
C PRO A 124 -0.45 5.15 -15.73
N GLU A 125 -0.59 6.26 -16.45
CA GLU A 125 -0.94 7.58 -15.92
C GLU A 125 -2.06 7.49 -14.88
N SER A 126 -1.68 7.66 -13.61
CA SER A 126 -2.63 7.96 -12.54
C SER A 126 -2.57 9.46 -12.34
N CYS A 127 -3.73 10.12 -12.33
CA CYS A 127 -3.87 11.58 -12.24
C CYS A 127 -2.90 12.16 -11.21
N ILE A 128 -1.82 12.76 -11.71
CA ILE A 128 -0.94 13.58 -10.92
C ILE A 128 -1.65 14.92 -10.79
N CYS A 129 -2.29 15.17 -9.66
CA CYS A 129 -2.68 16.53 -9.29
C CYS A 129 -1.42 17.31 -8.87
N ALA A 130 -0.55 17.60 -9.82
CA ALA A 130 0.52 18.58 -9.63
C ALA A 130 -0.05 19.97 -9.92
N GLY A 131 -0.26 20.77 -8.88
CA GLY A 131 -0.49 22.21 -9.05
C GLY A 131 -1.92 22.67 -9.38
N GLY A 132 -2.95 21.91 -8.98
CA GLY A 132 -4.32 22.43 -8.96
C GLY A 132 -4.98 22.66 -10.32
N ARG A 133 -4.47 22.05 -11.40
CA ARG A 133 -5.15 22.00 -12.70
C ARG A 133 -5.25 20.55 -13.16
N CYS A 134 -6.49 20.09 -13.29
CA CYS A 134 -6.80 18.87 -14.04
C CYS A 134 -6.94 19.28 -15.51
N ASP A 135 -5.86 19.24 -16.28
CA ASP A 135 -5.95 19.41 -17.73
C ASP A 135 -6.34 18.08 -18.37
N SER A 136 -7.42 18.12 -19.17
CA SER A 136 -8.12 16.98 -19.74
C SER A 136 -7.59 16.51 -21.10
N ASP A 137 -6.36 16.87 -21.47
CA ASP A 137 -5.83 16.56 -22.81
C ASP A 137 -4.86 15.38 -22.80
N ALA A 138 -5.44 14.18 -22.91
CA ALA A 138 -4.72 12.97 -23.30
C ALA A 138 -4.61 12.89 -24.83
N PRO A 139 -3.46 12.52 -25.42
CA PRO A 139 -3.40 12.15 -26.83
C PRO A 139 -4.09 10.78 -27.02
N LYS A 140 -4.84 10.66 -28.13
CA LYS A 140 -5.52 9.42 -28.56
C LYS A 140 -4.56 8.25 -28.74
#